data_AF-A0A395VBD4-F1
#
_entry.id   AF-A0A395VBD4-F1
#
_cell.length_a   1.000
_cell.length_b   1.000
_cell.length_c   1.000
_cell.angle_alpha   90.00
_cell.angle_beta   90.00
_cell.angle_gamma   90.00
#
_symmetry.space_group_name_H-M   'P 1'
#
loop_
_entity.id
_entity.type
_entity.pdbx_description
1 polymer ?
#
loop_
_entity_poly.entity_id
_entity_poly.type
_entity_poly.pdbx_seq_one_letter_code
_entity_poly.pdbx_strand_id
1 'polypeptide(L)'
;MEDEKIIALYWDRDQTAIAETQQKYGRYCGSIAHNIVHDAQDAEECVNDTWMRAWNSMPRERPQLLAAFLGAITRNLSLDRYRRKHSEKRGGGVMPYIYEELHDCAGGEEPLTQMERKELTESINRFLEGMDRESRIIFMRRYWYMDSIGAIAGRLAVSESKVKSSLYRSRGKLRIHLEREGLLS
;
A
#
# COMPACT_ATOMS: atom_id res chain seq x y z
N MET A 1 11.02 -15.31 -14.50
CA MET A 1 11.41 -14.29 -15.50
C MET A 1 11.85 -12.99 -14.81
N GLU A 2 12.77 -12.21 -15.39
CA GLU A 2 13.20 -10.89 -14.85
C GLU A 2 12.14 -9.80 -15.08
N ASP A 3 12.15 -8.74 -14.26
CA ASP A 3 11.15 -7.66 -14.28
C ASP A 3 11.13 -6.96 -15.65
N GLU A 4 12.30 -6.66 -16.22
CA GLU A 4 12.44 -5.96 -17.50
C GLU A 4 11.83 -6.76 -18.65
N LYS A 5 11.92 -8.09 -18.60
CA LYS A 5 11.34 -8.98 -19.61
C LYS A 5 9.81 -8.99 -19.50
N ILE A 6 9.27 -9.06 -18.28
CA ILE A 6 7.83 -8.98 -18.05
C ILE A 6 7.29 -7.63 -18.54
N ILE A 7 8.00 -6.53 -18.25
CA ILE A 7 7.65 -5.19 -18.74
C ILE A 7 7.63 -5.15 -20.28
N ALA A 8 8.63 -5.75 -20.93
CA ALA A 8 8.69 -5.81 -22.39
C ALA A 8 7.47 -6.53 -22.99
N LEU A 9 7.05 -7.66 -22.41
CA LEU A 9 5.85 -8.39 -22.86
C LEU A 9 4.57 -7.53 -22.82
N TYR A 10 4.39 -6.73 -21.75
CA TYR A 10 3.26 -5.79 -21.67
C TYR A 10 3.31 -4.71 -22.77
N TRP A 11 4.51 -4.27 -23.15
CA TRP A 11 4.72 -3.29 -24.21
C TRP A 11 4.47 -3.86 -25.60
N ASP A 12 4.94 -5.09 -25.82
CA ASP A 12 4.78 -5.82 -27.07
C ASP A 12 3.36 -6.36 -27.26
N ARG A 13 2.48 -6.15 -26.27
CA ARG A 13 1.12 -6.69 -26.22
C ARG A 13 1.10 -8.20 -26.37
N ASP A 14 2.12 -8.86 -25.82
CA ASP A 14 2.20 -10.31 -25.73
C ASP A 14 1.38 -10.79 -24.52
N GLN A 15 0.37 -11.63 -24.79
CA GLN A 15 -0.55 -12.14 -23.77
C GLN A 15 0.15 -12.97 -22.68
N THR A 16 1.35 -13.50 -22.96
CA THR A 16 2.17 -14.19 -21.96
C THR A 16 2.58 -13.29 -20.80
N ALA A 17 2.56 -11.96 -20.97
CA ALA A 17 2.81 -10.99 -19.90
C ALA A 17 1.97 -11.27 -18.65
N ILE A 18 0.68 -11.61 -18.83
CA ILE A 18 -0.23 -11.86 -17.71
C ILE A 18 0.19 -13.13 -16.95
N ALA A 19 0.50 -14.21 -17.67
CA ALA A 19 0.89 -15.48 -17.07
C ALA A 19 2.21 -15.35 -16.29
N GLU A 20 3.22 -14.70 -16.88
CA GLU A 20 4.52 -14.47 -16.23
C GLU A 20 4.40 -13.54 -15.02
N THR A 21 3.54 -12.52 -15.11
CA THR A 21 3.28 -11.61 -13.99
C THR A 21 2.56 -12.31 -12.85
N GLN A 22 1.51 -13.10 -13.15
CA GLN A 22 0.81 -13.90 -12.16
C GLN A 22 1.74 -14.89 -11.48
N GLN A 23 2.60 -15.58 -12.25
CA GLN A 23 3.55 -16.54 -11.71
C GLN A 23 4.54 -15.86 -10.73
N LYS A 24 5.07 -14.69 -11.08
CA LYS A 24 6.08 -14.01 -10.26
C LYS A 24 5.48 -13.22 -9.09
N TYR A 25 4.37 -12.51 -9.29
CA TYR A 25 3.81 -11.54 -8.34
C TYR A 25 2.45 -11.92 -7.76
N GLY A 26 1.82 -13.00 -8.22
CA GLY A 26 0.49 -13.41 -7.74
C GLY A 26 0.41 -13.54 -6.22
N ARG A 27 1.43 -14.14 -5.58
CA ARG A 27 1.49 -14.23 -4.11
C ARG A 27 1.67 -12.87 -3.43
N TYR A 28 2.47 -12.00 -4.03
CA TYR A 28 2.75 -10.67 -3.50
C TYR A 28 1.51 -9.78 -3.56
N CYS A 29 0.88 -9.67 -4.73
CA CYS A 29 -0.37 -8.92 -4.93
C CYS A 29 -1.52 -9.56 -4.13
N GLY A 30 -1.63 -10.90 -4.13
CA GLY A 30 -2.64 -11.62 -3.37
C GLY A 30 -2.55 -11.35 -1.85
N SER A 31 -1.34 -11.28 -1.29
CA SER A 31 -1.15 -10.91 0.11
C SER A 31 -1.64 -9.49 0.40
N ILE A 32 -1.32 -8.52 -0.46
CA ILE A 32 -1.79 -7.14 -0.32
C ILE A 32 -3.32 -7.08 -0.37
N ALA A 33 -3.91 -7.72 -1.38
CA ALA A 33 -5.36 -7.72 -1.56
C ALA A 33 -6.07 -8.38 -0.36
N HIS A 34 -5.62 -9.57 0.05
CA HIS A 34 -6.20 -10.29 1.18
C HIS A 34 -6.11 -9.53 2.51
N ASN A 35 -5.01 -8.82 2.74
CA ASN A 35 -4.84 -7.95 3.91
C ASN A 35 -5.84 -6.79 3.94
N ILE A 36 -6.45 -6.46 2.80
CA ILE A 36 -7.39 -5.34 2.66
C ILE A 36 -8.84 -5.83 2.66
N VAL A 37 -9.19 -6.77 1.77
CA VAL A 37 -10.58 -7.18 1.57
C VAL A 37 -11.02 -8.32 2.49
N HIS A 38 -10.07 -9.05 3.09
CA HIS A 38 -10.32 -10.17 4.02
C HIS A 38 -11.27 -11.26 3.49
N ASP A 39 -11.35 -11.40 2.18
CA ASP A 39 -12.13 -12.41 1.48
C ASP A 39 -11.29 -12.94 0.32
N ALA A 40 -11.20 -14.26 0.20
CA ALA A 40 -10.30 -14.91 -0.75
C ALA A 40 -10.75 -14.66 -2.20
N GLN A 41 -12.06 -14.67 -2.46
CA GLN A 41 -12.59 -14.45 -3.80
C GLN A 41 -12.41 -12.98 -4.21
N ASP A 42 -12.75 -12.04 -3.33
CA ASP A 42 -12.53 -10.61 -3.59
C ASP A 42 -11.04 -10.29 -3.80
N ALA A 43 -10.15 -10.98 -3.07
CA ALA A 43 -8.71 -10.80 -3.22
C ALA A 43 -8.23 -11.32 -4.58
N GLU A 44 -8.67 -12.51 -5.00
CA GLU A 44 -8.36 -13.08 -6.31
C GLU A 44 -8.86 -12.18 -7.44
N GLU A 45 -10.10 -11.69 -7.35
CA GLU A 45 -10.64 -10.76 -8.34
C GLU A 45 -9.83 -9.46 -8.42
N CYS A 46 -9.43 -8.88 -7.27
CA CYS A 46 -8.56 -7.69 -7.26
C CYS A 46 -7.19 -7.94 -7.91
N VAL A 47 -6.63 -9.15 -7.76
CA VAL A 47 -5.37 -9.53 -8.43
C VAL A 47 -5.58 -9.67 -9.93
N ASN A 48 -6.67 -10.30 -10.38
CA ASN A 48 -7.00 -10.41 -11.79
C ASN A 48 -7.21 -9.03 -12.44
N ASP A 49 -7.95 -8.15 -11.76
CA ASP A 49 -8.16 -6.75 -12.18
C ASP A 49 -6.83 -5.97 -12.20
N THR A 50 -5.88 -6.30 -11.33
CA THR A 50 -4.54 -5.70 -11.33
C THR A 50 -3.83 -5.96 -12.66
N TRP A 51 -3.87 -7.20 -13.16
CA TRP A 51 -3.21 -7.55 -14.43
C TRP A 51 -3.86 -6.86 -15.62
N MET A 52 -5.19 -6.79 -15.63
CA MET A 52 -5.93 -6.07 -16.66
C MET A 52 -5.63 -4.57 -16.63
N ARG A 53 -5.52 -3.97 -15.44
CA ARG A 53 -5.15 -2.56 -15.30
C ARG A 53 -3.70 -2.32 -15.70
N ALA A 54 -2.77 -3.18 -15.29
CA ALA A 54 -1.37 -3.12 -15.70
C ALA A 54 -1.22 -3.23 -17.23
N TRP A 55 -1.99 -4.11 -17.87
CA TRP A 55 -2.06 -4.21 -19.32
C TRP A 55 -2.49 -2.89 -19.96
N ASN A 56 -3.54 -2.26 -19.44
CA ASN A 56 -4.08 -1.03 -20.02
C ASN A 56 -3.26 0.23 -19.69
N SER A 57 -2.53 0.25 -18.58
CA SER A 57 -1.90 1.46 -18.04
C SER A 57 -0.40 1.37 -17.83
N MET A 58 0.29 0.41 -18.45
CA MET A 58 1.76 0.33 -18.37
C MET A 58 2.39 1.66 -18.83
N PRO A 59 3.18 2.34 -17.99
CA PRO A 59 3.68 3.68 -18.30
C PRO A 59 4.75 3.66 -19.40
N ARG A 60 4.79 4.73 -20.21
CA ARG A 60 5.78 4.97 -21.28
C ARG A 60 7.21 4.88 -20.78
N GLU A 61 7.48 5.47 -19.63
CA GLU A 61 8.81 5.53 -19.03
C GLU A 61 9.25 4.21 -18.38
N ARG A 62 8.35 3.21 -18.33
CA ARG A 62 8.50 1.91 -17.65
C ARG A 62 8.70 2.06 -16.13
N PRO A 63 8.08 1.20 -15.32
CA PRO A 63 8.27 1.27 -13.88
C PRO A 63 9.71 0.86 -13.52
N GLN A 64 10.38 1.66 -12.68
CA GLN A 64 11.70 1.29 -12.14
C GLN A 64 11.63 0.04 -11.25
N LEU A 65 10.52 -0.12 -10.51
CA LEU A 65 10.23 -1.27 -9.68
C LEU A 65 8.85 -1.81 -10.03
N LEU A 66 8.81 -2.93 -10.77
CA LEU A 66 7.55 -3.54 -11.21
C LEU A 66 6.67 -3.94 -10.02
N ALA A 67 7.28 -4.47 -8.95
CA ALA A 67 6.58 -4.82 -7.72
C ALA A 67 5.86 -3.62 -7.06
N ALA A 68 6.47 -2.44 -7.08
CA ALA A 68 5.85 -1.23 -6.53
C ALA A 68 4.67 -0.77 -7.38
N PHE A 69 4.84 -0.79 -8.71
CA PHE A 69 3.79 -0.46 -9.67
C PHE A 69 2.56 -1.37 -9.54
N LEU A 70 2.78 -2.70 -9.57
CA LEU A 70 1.71 -3.68 -9.43
C LEU A 70 1.07 -3.62 -8.04
N GLY A 71 1.88 -3.51 -6.98
CA GLY A 71 1.38 -3.39 -5.61
C GLY A 71 0.50 -2.16 -5.40
N ALA A 72 0.84 -1.02 -6.01
CA ALA A 72 0.02 0.19 -5.95
C ALA A 72 -1.34 0.00 -6.65
N ILE A 73 -1.35 -0.63 -7.83
CA ILE A 73 -2.61 -0.96 -8.54
C ILE A 73 -3.47 -1.89 -7.68
N THR A 74 -2.90 -3.00 -7.19
CA THR A 74 -3.63 -3.96 -6.35
C THR A 74 -4.19 -3.30 -5.11
N ARG A 75 -3.37 -2.53 -4.38
CA ARG A 75 -3.78 -1.83 -3.17
C ARG A 75 -4.96 -0.89 -3.43
N ASN A 76 -4.92 -0.12 -4.52
CA ASN A 76 -5.98 0.81 -4.86
C ASN A 76 -7.29 0.07 -5.20
N LEU A 77 -7.23 -0.96 -6.04
CA LEU A 77 -8.39 -1.78 -6.39
C LEU A 77 -9.03 -2.44 -5.17
N SER A 78 -8.20 -3.00 -4.28
CA SER A 78 -8.66 -3.64 -3.05
C SER A 78 -9.28 -2.65 -2.07
N LEU A 79 -8.71 -1.44 -1.93
CA LEU A 79 -9.27 -0.39 -1.09
C LEU A 79 -10.61 0.11 -1.63
N ASP A 80 -10.72 0.30 -2.95
CA ASP A 80 -11.96 0.73 -3.59
C ASP A 80 -13.06 -0.33 -3.43
N ARG A 81 -12.71 -1.61 -3.61
CA ARG A 81 -13.63 -2.74 -3.39
C ARG A 81 -14.08 -2.82 -1.94
N TYR A 82 -13.15 -2.71 -0.99
CA TYR A 82 -13.46 -2.67 0.44
C TYR A 82 -14.42 -1.53 0.76
N ARG A 83 -14.13 -0.31 0.29
CA ARG A 83 -14.99 0.86 0.52
C ARG A 83 -16.40 0.67 -0.01
N ARG A 84 -16.58 0.15 -1.24
CA ARG A 84 -17.91 -0.11 -1.82
C ARG A 84 -18.71 -1.11 -0.97
N LYS A 85 -18.10 -2.22 -0.57
CA LYS A 85 -18.74 -3.28 0.23
C LYS A 85 -19.14 -2.78 1.64
N HIS A 86 -18.36 -1.87 2.22
CA HIS A 86 -18.56 -1.35 3.58
C HIS A 86 -19.28 0.00 3.64
N SER A 87 -19.38 0.78 2.56
CA SER A 87 -20.26 1.95 2.50
C SER A 87 -21.73 1.55 2.46
N GLU A 88 -22.02 0.36 1.91
CA GLU A 88 -23.37 -0.23 1.85
C GLU A 88 -23.79 -0.89 3.17
N LYS A 89 -22.84 -1.23 4.04
CA LYS A 89 -23.06 -1.89 5.33
C LYS A 89 -22.28 -1.18 6.43
N ARG A 90 -22.96 -0.33 7.23
CA ARG A 90 -22.38 0.31 8.43
C ARG A 90 -21.75 -0.76 9.36
N GLY A 91 -20.43 -0.94 9.37
CA GLY A 91 -19.77 -1.83 10.34
C GLY A 91 -18.30 -2.22 10.11
N GLY A 92 -17.44 -1.67 10.97
CA GLY A 92 -16.16 -2.15 11.53
C GLY A 92 -15.43 -3.34 10.91
N GLY A 93 -14.31 -3.06 10.23
CA GLY A 93 -13.24 -4.01 9.90
C GLY A 93 -11.87 -3.48 10.35
N VAL A 94 -10.78 -4.20 10.04
CA VAL A 94 -9.40 -3.77 10.36
C VAL A 94 -9.02 -2.46 9.66
N MET A 95 -9.62 -2.21 8.49
CA MET A 95 -9.43 -0.97 7.74
C MET A 95 -9.87 0.27 8.52
N PRO A 96 -11.10 0.36 9.08
CA PRO A 96 -11.47 1.41 10.01
C PRO A 96 -10.39 1.73 11.04
N TYR A 97 -9.83 0.73 11.72
CA TYR A 97 -8.78 0.97 12.71
C TYR A 97 -7.45 1.48 12.11
N ILE A 98 -6.98 0.95 10.97
CA ILE A 98 -5.75 1.46 10.32
C ILE A 98 -5.95 2.87 9.78
N TYR A 99 -7.13 3.15 9.22
CA TYR A 99 -7.49 4.48 8.74
C TYR A 99 -7.60 5.46 9.90
N GLU A 100 -8.25 5.09 11.01
CA GLU A 100 -8.29 5.89 12.25
C GLU A 100 -6.87 6.19 12.76
N GLU A 101 -5.98 5.18 12.79
CA GLU A 101 -4.57 5.37 13.18
C GLU A 101 -3.86 6.46 12.35
N LEU A 102 -4.14 6.54 11.04
CA LEU A 102 -3.53 7.55 10.16
C LEU A 102 -4.32 8.86 10.09
N HIS A 103 -5.63 8.82 10.30
CA HIS A 103 -6.49 10.00 10.26
C HIS A 103 -6.09 11.00 11.35
N ASP A 104 -5.79 10.50 12.56
CA ASP A 104 -5.23 11.29 13.67
C ASP A 104 -3.87 11.95 13.35
N CYS A 105 -3.20 11.48 12.30
CA CYS A 105 -1.89 11.96 11.85
C CYS A 105 -1.96 12.86 10.61
N ALA A 106 -3.06 12.85 9.84
CA ALA A 106 -3.11 13.42 8.49
C ALA A 106 -4.16 14.52 8.31
N GLY A 107 -4.84 14.93 9.40
CA GLY A 107 -5.74 16.09 9.54
C GLY A 107 -6.15 16.80 8.24
N GLY A 108 -7.36 16.52 7.76
CA GLY A 108 -7.96 17.24 6.64
C GLY A 108 -9.18 16.52 6.04
N GLU A 109 -10.28 17.24 5.88
CA GLU A 109 -11.49 16.78 5.17
C GLU A 109 -11.51 17.22 3.69
N GLU A 110 -10.59 18.10 3.27
CA GLU A 110 -10.59 18.69 1.93
C GLU A 110 -9.70 17.92 0.92
N PRO A 111 -10.12 17.79 -0.35
CA PRO A 111 -9.32 17.16 -1.40
C PRO A 111 -8.06 17.98 -1.74
N LEU A 112 -6.88 17.40 -1.52
CA LEU A 112 -5.60 18.00 -1.95
C LEU A 112 -5.50 18.15 -3.47
N THR A 113 -4.97 19.29 -3.91
CA THR A 113 -4.52 19.56 -5.28
C THR A 113 -3.35 18.66 -5.67
N GLN A 114 -3.01 18.60 -6.97
CA GLN A 114 -1.88 17.78 -7.44
C GLN A 114 -0.53 18.26 -6.90
N MET A 115 -0.38 19.57 -6.68
CA MET A 115 0.84 20.15 -6.12
C MET A 115 1.01 19.74 -4.66
N GLU A 116 -0.03 19.92 -3.84
CA GLU A 116 -0.03 19.51 -2.43
C GLU A 116 0.16 18.00 -2.27
N ARG A 117 -0.40 17.17 -3.16
CA ARG A 117 -0.15 15.72 -3.16
C ARG A 117 1.32 15.38 -3.41
N LYS A 118 1.97 16.10 -4.32
CA LYS A 118 3.38 15.91 -4.62
C LYS A 118 4.24 16.32 -3.42
N GLU A 119 3.98 17.48 -2.84
CA GLU A 119 4.66 17.98 -1.64
C GLU A 119 4.49 17.02 -0.45
N LEU A 120 3.27 16.53 -0.21
CA LEU A 120 2.99 15.53 0.82
C LEU A 120 3.72 14.22 0.56
N THR A 121 3.79 13.76 -0.69
CA THR A 121 4.53 12.55 -1.06
C THR A 121 6.01 12.71 -0.79
N GLU A 122 6.60 13.84 -1.17
CA GLU A 122 8.02 14.15 -0.91
C GLU A 122 8.31 14.27 0.59
N SER A 123 7.41 14.89 1.35
CA SER A 123 7.46 14.97 2.81
C SER A 123 7.49 13.59 3.47
N ILE A 124 6.53 12.72 3.11
CA ILE A 124 6.47 11.36 3.65
C ILE A 124 7.73 10.58 3.29
N ASN A 125 8.27 10.75 2.07
CA ASN A 125 9.53 10.10 1.68
C ASN A 125 10.70 10.56 2.56
N ARG A 126 10.86 11.88 2.80
CA ARG A 126 11.88 12.41 3.72
C ARG A 126 11.71 11.88 5.14
N PHE A 127 10.47 11.82 5.63
CA PHE A 127 10.17 11.24 6.93
C PHE A 127 10.62 9.78 7.01
N LEU A 128 10.22 8.96 6.03
CA LEU A 128 10.59 7.55 5.96
C LEU A 128 12.10 7.38 5.89
N GLU A 129 12.81 8.20 5.10
CA GLU A 129 14.27 8.21 4.98
C GLU A 129 14.98 8.49 6.31
N GLY A 130 14.39 9.33 7.17
CA GLY A 130 14.89 9.62 8.51
C GLY A 130 14.62 8.54 9.57
N MET A 131 13.79 7.53 9.26
CA MET A 131 13.49 6.44 10.21
C MET A 131 14.61 5.40 10.26
N ASP A 132 14.85 4.85 11.45
CA ASP A 132 15.66 3.64 11.58
C ASP A 132 15.03 2.47 10.81
N ARG A 133 15.87 1.52 10.39
CA ARG A 133 15.48 0.43 9.50
C ARG A 133 14.33 -0.40 10.06
N GLU A 134 14.35 -0.75 11.35
CA GLU A 134 13.33 -1.60 11.95
C GLU A 134 11.98 -0.88 12.02
N SER A 135 11.97 0.36 12.54
CA SER A 135 10.77 1.18 12.61
C SER A 135 10.18 1.45 11.23
N ARG A 136 11.02 1.69 10.21
CA ARG A 136 10.57 1.90 8.82
C ARG A 136 9.91 0.65 8.27
N ILE A 137 10.48 -0.54 8.50
CA ILE A 137 9.89 -1.81 8.07
C ILE A 137 8.53 -2.00 8.76
N ILE A 138 8.46 -1.83 10.08
CA ILE A 138 7.19 -1.95 10.83
C ILE A 138 6.13 -1.00 10.27
N PHE A 139 6.50 0.27 10.03
CA PHE A 139 5.60 1.29 9.50
C PHE A 139 5.09 0.94 8.09
N MET A 140 5.99 0.56 7.18
CA MET A 140 5.62 0.17 5.82
C MET A 140 4.75 -1.10 5.82
N ARG A 141 5.09 -2.10 6.64
CA ARG A 141 4.25 -3.31 6.76
C ARG A 141 2.84 -2.98 7.23
N ARG A 142 2.69 -2.08 8.20
CA ARG A 142 1.37 -1.67 8.71
C ARG A 142 0.57 -0.85 7.70
N TYR A 143 1.15 0.19 7.11
CA TYR A 143 0.39 1.21 6.38
C TYR A 143 0.41 1.07 4.85
N TRP A 144 1.49 0.49 4.30
CA TRP A 144 1.55 0.18 2.87
C TRP A 144 0.97 -1.21 2.58
N TYR A 145 1.47 -2.24 3.28
CA TYR A 145 1.09 -3.64 3.05
C TYR A 145 -0.16 -4.09 3.81
N MET A 146 -0.64 -3.29 4.77
CA MET A 146 -1.82 -3.60 5.59
C MET A 146 -1.68 -4.88 6.43
N ASP A 147 -0.44 -5.25 6.77
CA ASP A 147 -0.19 -6.41 7.63
C ASP A 147 -0.80 -6.20 9.03
N SER A 148 -1.28 -7.28 9.63
CA SER A 148 -1.72 -7.28 11.03
C SER A 148 -0.52 -7.17 11.97
N ILE A 149 -0.74 -6.65 13.19
CA ILE A 149 0.31 -6.54 14.21
C ILE A 149 0.97 -7.91 14.47
N GLY A 150 0.19 -8.98 14.57
CA GLY A 150 0.69 -10.34 14.76
C GLY A 150 1.54 -10.83 13.57
N ALA A 151 1.13 -10.54 12.33
CA ALA A 151 1.91 -10.88 11.15
C ALA A 151 3.27 -10.14 11.11
N ILE A 152 3.28 -8.85 11.49
CA ILE A 152 4.51 -8.06 11.60
C ILE A 152 5.43 -8.61 12.70
N ALA A 153 4.86 -8.89 13.87
CA ALA A 153 5.58 -9.45 15.02
C ALA A 153 6.25 -10.78 14.67
N GLY A 154 5.49 -11.71 14.08
CA GLY A 154 6.00 -12.99 13.62
C GLY A 154 7.08 -12.86 12.54
N ARG A 155 6.89 -11.97 11.55
CA ARG A 155 7.86 -11.74 10.48
C ARG A 155 9.20 -11.21 10.99
N LEU A 156 9.17 -10.34 11.99
CA LEU A 156 10.37 -9.67 12.53
C LEU A 156 10.94 -10.36 13.78
N ALA A 157 10.32 -11.44 14.24
CA ALA A 157 10.68 -12.13 15.48
C ALA A 157 10.73 -11.18 16.70
N VAL A 158 9.72 -10.30 16.81
CA VAL A 158 9.55 -9.37 17.94
C VAL A 158 8.19 -9.54 18.59
N SER A 159 7.98 -8.99 19.78
CA SER A 159 6.66 -9.03 20.42
C SER A 159 5.66 -8.09 19.73
N GLU A 160 4.37 -8.43 19.77
CA GLU A 160 3.31 -7.53 19.33
C GLU A 160 3.32 -6.20 20.07
N SER A 161 3.72 -6.21 21.35
CA SER A 161 3.89 -5.00 22.16
C SER A 161 4.96 -4.08 21.54
N LYS A 162 6.11 -4.63 21.13
CA LYS A 162 7.17 -3.85 20.45
C LYS A 162 6.65 -3.22 19.15
N VAL A 163 5.89 -3.97 18.35
CA VAL A 163 5.26 -3.46 17.11
C VAL A 163 4.31 -2.30 17.42
N LYS A 164 3.40 -2.47 18.38
CA LYS A 164 2.44 -1.43 18.82
C LYS A 164 3.17 -0.17 19.29
N SER A 165 4.17 -0.31 20.16
CA SER A 165 4.96 0.83 20.63
C SER A 165 5.75 1.51 19.51
N SER A 166 6.29 0.74 18.57
CA SER A 166 7.00 1.30 17.41
C SER A 166 6.06 2.12 16.53
N LEU A 167 4.88 1.58 16.21
CA LEU A 167 3.87 2.28 15.40
C LEU A 167 3.38 3.55 16.08
N TYR A 168 3.07 3.49 17.38
CA TYR A 168 2.67 4.66 18.16
C TYR A 168 3.71 5.78 18.10
N ARG A 169 4.99 5.46 18.33
CA ARG A 169 6.07 6.45 18.24
C ARG A 169 6.26 7.00 16.83
N SER A 170 6.20 6.13 15.81
CA SER A 170 6.34 6.56 14.41
C SER A 170 5.23 7.51 14.00
N ARG A 171 3.98 7.24 14.38
CA ARG A 171 2.83 8.14 14.15
C ARG A 171 3.01 9.50 14.82
N GLY A 172 3.42 9.51 16.09
CA GLY A 172 3.71 10.76 16.79
C GLY A 172 4.82 11.58 16.11
N LYS A 173 5.88 10.93 15.62
CA LYS A 173 6.94 11.60 14.86
C LYS A 173 6.46 12.10 13.49
N LEU A 174 5.61 11.33 12.80
CA LEU A 174 5.04 11.73 11.51
C LEU A 174 4.18 12.98 11.66
N ARG A 175 3.31 13.02 12.67
CA ARG A 175 2.48 14.20 12.96
C ARG A 175 3.35 15.44 13.18
N ILE A 176 4.34 15.37 14.07
CA ILE A 176 5.27 16.48 14.34
C ILE A 176 6.03 16.89 13.06
N HIS A 177 6.41 15.93 12.21
CA HIS A 177 7.09 16.22 10.96
C HIS A 177 6.21 17.02 10.00
N LEU A 178 4.97 16.57 9.80
CA LEU A 178 4.01 17.21 8.90
C LEU A 178 3.54 18.58 9.42
N GLU A 179 3.33 18.74 10.73
CA GLU A 179 3.02 20.05 11.37
C GLU A 179 4.16 21.05 11.12
N ARG A 180 5.42 20.62 11.23
CA ARG A 180 6.59 21.48 10.97
C ARG A 180 6.73 21.89 9.50
N GLU A 181 6.32 21.03 8.59
CA GLU A 181 6.32 21.35 7.15
C GLU A 181 5.07 22.14 6.72
N GLY A 182 4.16 22.47 7.65
CA GLY A 182 2.93 23.22 7.35
C GLY A 182 1.90 22.41 6.57
N LEU A 183 2.06 21.08 6.52
CA LEU A 183 1.18 20.15 5.81
C LEU A 183 0.07 19.58 6.72
N LEU A 184 0.08 19.96 7.99
CA LEU A 184 -0.96 19.72 8.96
C LEU A 184 -1.26 21.02 9.69
N SER A 185 -2.54 21.35 9.77
CA SER A 185 -3.10 22.46 10.55
C SER A 185 -3.60 21.99 11.91
#